data_AF-A0A848VS92-F1
#
_entry.id   AF-A0A848VS92-F1
#
_cell.length_a   1.000
_cell.length_b   1.000
_cell.length_c   1.000
_cell.angle_alpha   90.00
_cell.angle_beta   90.00
_cell.angle_gamma   90.00
#
_symmetry.space_group_name_H-M   'P 1'
#
loop_
_entity.id
_entity.type
_entity.pdbx_description
1 polymer ?
#
loop_
_entity_poly.entity_id
_entity_poly.type
_entity_poly.pdbx_seq_one_letter_code
_entity_poly.pdbx_strand_id
1 'polypeptide(L)'
;LALANPVSFTVYDSGGTDTFDFSSYSAHQSLDLRQESYSDLAGLDGNIGIARGTVIEHGLTGGGNDTITGNSADNGLSAGAGADTVDGGAGNDAIRGGAGHDDLSGADGFDLIEGGAGNNQIDGGAGGDLLIGDDTTLAILTMLYPEWTQPANAQVLLDTGDYLPLWEDIQDDIGIV
;
A
#
# COMPACT_ATOMS: atom_id res chain seq x y z
N LEU A 1 16.32 -27.50 -22.85
CA LEU A 1 16.33 -26.83 -21.53
C LEU A 1 16.87 -25.43 -21.75
N ALA A 2 16.01 -24.50 -22.15
CA ALA A 2 16.37 -23.08 -22.20
C ALA A 2 16.26 -22.59 -20.76
N LEU A 3 17.39 -22.27 -20.14
CA LEU A 3 17.43 -21.51 -18.90
C LEU A 3 16.95 -20.10 -19.30
N ALA A 4 15.76 -19.71 -18.84
CA ALA A 4 15.37 -18.30 -18.88
C ALA A 4 16.43 -17.55 -18.06
N ASN A 5 17.16 -16.64 -18.71
CA ASN A 5 18.00 -15.71 -17.98
C ASN A 5 17.05 -14.76 -17.24
N PRO A 6 17.07 -14.70 -15.90
CA PRO A 6 16.26 -13.72 -15.19
C PRO A 6 16.70 -12.32 -15.66
N VAL A 7 15.76 -11.53 -16.16
CA VAL A 7 16.03 -10.17 -16.65
C VAL A 7 15.93 -9.24 -15.47
N SER A 8 17.07 -8.85 -14.88
CA SER A 8 17.04 -7.82 -13.84
C SER A 8 16.74 -6.45 -14.46
N PHE A 9 15.66 -5.81 -14.03
CA PHE A 9 15.32 -4.43 -14.38
C PHE A 9 15.59 -3.52 -13.17
N THR A 10 16.18 -2.36 -13.41
CA THR A 10 16.45 -1.36 -12.37
C THR A 10 15.65 -0.10 -12.65
N VAL A 11 14.86 0.33 -11.67
CA VAL A 11 14.13 1.61 -11.73
C VAL A 11 15.07 2.74 -11.30
N TYR A 12 15.09 3.82 -12.08
CA TYR A 12 15.76 5.07 -11.77
C TYR A 12 14.74 6.20 -11.87
N ASP A 13 14.36 6.79 -10.75
CA ASP A 13 13.65 8.09 -10.72
C ASP A 13 14.29 9.03 -9.67
N SER A 14 14.12 10.33 -9.87
CA SER A 14 14.72 11.43 -9.10
C SER A 14 13.69 12.43 -8.56
N GLY A 15 12.48 11.96 -8.27
CA GLY A 15 11.47 12.67 -7.48
C GLY A 15 10.06 12.46 -8.01
N GLY A 16 9.07 12.82 -7.19
CA GLY A 16 7.68 12.50 -7.43
C GLY A 16 7.19 11.53 -6.36
N THR A 17 6.03 10.94 -6.63
CA THR A 17 5.46 9.87 -5.82
C THR A 17 5.46 8.63 -6.70
N ASP A 18 6.27 7.65 -6.32
CA ASP A 18 6.57 6.46 -7.11
C ASP A 18 5.77 5.26 -6.60
N THR A 19 5.26 4.43 -7.53
CA THR A 19 4.38 3.29 -7.20
C THR A 19 4.85 2.01 -7.87
N PHE A 20 5.01 0.95 -7.07
CA PHE A 20 5.02 -0.43 -7.52
C PHE A 20 3.61 -1.04 -7.40
N ASP A 21 2.99 -1.36 -8.53
CA ASP A 21 1.65 -1.95 -8.56
C ASP A 21 1.67 -3.38 -9.13
N PHE A 22 1.43 -4.34 -8.23
CA PHE A 22 1.22 -5.76 -8.51
C PHE A 22 -0.18 -6.23 -8.07
N SER A 23 -1.12 -5.32 -7.84
CA SER A 23 -2.46 -5.61 -7.31
C SER A 23 -3.28 -6.59 -8.18
N SER A 24 -2.95 -6.73 -9.46
CA SER A 24 -3.60 -7.67 -10.38
C SER A 24 -3.10 -9.11 -10.30
N TYR A 25 -2.02 -9.36 -9.55
CA TYR A 25 -1.42 -10.69 -9.41
C TYR A 25 -2.05 -11.45 -8.24
N SER A 26 -2.04 -12.78 -8.29
CA SER A 26 -2.63 -13.63 -7.26
C SER A 26 -1.68 -14.70 -6.72
N ALA A 27 -0.41 -14.63 -7.09
CA ALA A 27 0.65 -15.53 -6.63
C ALA A 27 1.55 -14.79 -5.65
N HIS A 28 2.11 -15.45 -4.63
CA HIS A 28 2.97 -14.80 -3.61
C HIS A 28 4.02 -13.83 -4.22
N GLN A 29 3.99 -12.58 -3.79
CA GLN A 29 4.91 -11.52 -4.18
C GLN A 29 5.74 -11.08 -2.97
N SER A 30 7.06 -10.95 -3.15
CA SER A 30 7.97 -10.34 -2.17
C SER A 30 8.43 -9.00 -2.72
N LEU A 31 7.85 -7.92 -2.22
CA LEU A 31 8.15 -6.54 -2.57
C LEU A 31 9.08 -5.93 -1.52
N ASP A 32 10.24 -5.43 -1.95
CA ASP A 32 11.22 -4.75 -1.09
C ASP A 32 11.53 -3.38 -1.68
N LEU A 33 11.07 -2.32 -1.00
CA LEU A 33 11.19 -0.93 -1.43
C LEU A 33 12.54 -0.29 -1.04
N ARG A 34 13.45 -1.04 -0.41
CA ARG A 34 14.76 -0.53 -0.02
C ARG A 34 15.70 -0.47 -1.22
N GLN A 35 16.57 0.53 -1.22
CA GLN A 35 17.62 0.67 -2.24
C GLN A 35 18.53 -0.56 -2.25
N GLU A 36 19.00 -0.93 -3.45
CA GLU A 36 19.87 -2.09 -3.69
C GLU A 36 19.29 -3.44 -3.22
N SER A 37 18.00 -3.48 -2.89
CA SER A 37 17.29 -4.72 -2.56
C SER A 37 16.58 -5.28 -3.79
N TYR A 38 16.26 -6.57 -3.72
CA TYR A 38 15.63 -7.30 -4.82
C TYR A 38 14.23 -7.74 -4.40
N SER A 39 13.24 -7.45 -5.24
CA SER A 39 11.89 -8.01 -5.12
C SER A 39 11.77 -9.33 -5.88
N ASP A 40 11.20 -10.36 -5.27
CA ASP A 40 10.87 -11.66 -5.90
C ASP A 40 9.36 -11.73 -6.17
N LEU A 41 8.99 -11.59 -7.44
CA LEU A 41 7.60 -11.40 -7.86
C LEU A 41 7.04 -12.70 -8.46
N ALA A 42 6.99 -13.75 -7.64
CA ALA A 42 6.39 -15.04 -7.99
C ALA A 42 6.98 -15.71 -9.24
N GLY A 43 8.27 -15.52 -9.54
CA GLY A 43 8.89 -16.11 -10.73
C GLY A 43 8.47 -15.49 -12.07
N LEU A 44 7.91 -14.27 -12.08
CA LEU A 44 7.98 -13.40 -13.24
C LEU A 44 9.48 -13.21 -13.57
N ASP A 45 9.87 -13.38 -14.84
CA ASP A 45 11.27 -13.50 -15.26
C ASP A 45 12.14 -12.28 -14.87
N GLY A 46 12.71 -12.29 -13.66
CA GLY A 46 13.69 -11.29 -13.23
C GLY A 46 13.43 -10.66 -11.85
N ASN A 47 14.51 -10.50 -11.08
CA ASN A 47 14.49 -9.70 -9.87
C ASN A 47 14.43 -8.22 -10.25
N ILE A 48 13.48 -7.46 -9.70
CA ILE A 48 13.47 -6.00 -9.84
C ILE A 48 14.30 -5.40 -8.71
N GLY A 49 15.24 -4.51 -9.05
CA GLY A 49 16.06 -3.79 -8.08
C GLY A 49 15.84 -2.29 -8.13
N ILE A 50 15.97 -1.63 -6.97
CA ILE A 50 15.85 -0.16 -6.86
C ILE A 50 17.24 0.46 -6.87
N ALA A 51 17.49 1.39 -7.80
CA ALA A 51 18.79 2.07 -7.86
C ALA A 51 19.04 2.94 -6.62
N ARG A 52 20.32 3.16 -6.31
CA ARG A 52 20.71 4.14 -5.29
C ARG A 52 20.17 5.52 -5.66
N GLY A 53 19.57 6.19 -4.69
CA GLY A 53 19.00 7.52 -4.87
C GLY A 53 17.57 7.54 -5.40
N THR A 54 16.98 6.38 -5.72
CA THR A 54 15.54 6.24 -5.96
C THR A 54 14.83 5.91 -4.65
N VAL A 55 13.69 6.54 -4.43
CA VAL A 55 12.79 6.28 -3.32
C VAL A 55 11.49 5.81 -3.95
N ILE A 56 10.88 4.78 -3.38
CA ILE A 56 9.54 4.34 -3.77
C ILE A 56 8.65 4.54 -2.55
N GLU A 57 7.58 5.30 -2.73
CA GLU A 57 6.64 5.60 -1.65
C GLU A 57 5.49 4.61 -1.61
N HIS A 58 5.08 4.03 -2.74
CA HIS A 58 3.91 3.14 -2.77
C HIS A 58 4.20 1.73 -3.26
N GLY A 59 3.64 0.75 -2.56
CA GLY A 59 3.73 -0.66 -2.90
C GLY A 59 2.37 -1.35 -2.77
N LEU A 60 1.89 -1.94 -3.87
CA LEU A 60 0.64 -2.68 -3.92
C LEU A 60 0.91 -4.11 -4.37
N THR A 61 0.49 -5.08 -3.57
CA THR A 61 0.42 -6.49 -3.94
C THR A 61 -1.05 -6.93 -4.02
N GLY A 62 -1.27 -8.21 -4.31
CA GLY A 62 -2.53 -8.70 -4.87
C GLY A 62 -3.16 -9.82 -4.05
N GLY A 63 -3.67 -10.85 -4.72
CA GLY A 63 -4.39 -11.96 -4.08
C GLY A 63 -3.52 -13.09 -3.53
N GLY A 64 -2.21 -12.88 -3.42
CA GLY A 64 -1.25 -13.88 -2.93
C GLY A 64 -1.00 -13.71 -1.43
N ASN A 65 -0.32 -14.68 -0.81
CA ASN A 65 0.29 -14.44 0.49
C ASN A 65 1.56 -13.64 0.25
N ASP A 66 1.50 -12.34 0.43
CA ASP A 66 2.51 -11.42 -0.04
C ASP A 66 3.40 -10.93 1.11
N THR A 67 4.61 -10.49 0.79
CA THR A 67 5.54 -9.86 1.73
C THR A 67 5.90 -8.49 1.20
N ILE A 68 5.67 -7.44 2.00
CA ILE A 68 6.06 -6.07 1.67
C ILE A 68 7.03 -5.55 2.72
N THR A 69 8.16 -5.02 2.29
CA THR A 69 9.09 -4.28 3.14
C THR A 69 9.24 -2.87 2.59
N GLY A 70 8.83 -1.88 3.38
CA GLY A 70 9.01 -0.46 3.11
C GLY A 70 10.47 0.00 3.28
N ASN A 71 10.67 1.30 3.26
CA ASN A 71 11.99 1.92 3.35
C ASN A 71 12.05 2.95 4.48
N SER A 72 12.80 4.05 4.30
CA SER A 72 12.94 5.09 5.32
C SER A 72 12.14 6.35 5.02
N ALA A 73 11.27 6.28 4.01
CA ALA A 73 10.37 7.34 3.61
C ALA A 73 8.95 6.97 4.03
N ASP A 74 8.07 7.96 4.12
CA ASP A 74 6.64 7.75 4.38
C ASP A 74 6.06 6.89 3.25
N ASN A 75 5.65 5.65 3.56
CA ASN A 75 5.19 4.68 2.57
C ASN A 75 3.66 4.49 2.62
N GLY A 76 3.07 4.23 1.46
CA GLY A 76 1.70 3.71 1.35
C GLY A 76 1.72 2.29 0.83
N LEU A 77 1.41 1.33 1.68
CA LEU A 77 1.55 -0.11 1.42
C LEU A 77 0.17 -0.79 1.45
N SER A 78 -0.12 -1.63 0.47
CA SER A 78 -1.36 -2.41 0.40
C SER A 78 -1.07 -3.86 0.00
N ALA A 79 -1.35 -4.81 0.88
CA ALA A 79 -1.00 -6.22 0.65
C ALA A 79 -2.05 -7.01 -0.16
N GLY A 80 -3.33 -6.64 -0.04
CA GLY A 80 -4.38 -7.15 -0.92
C GLY A 80 -5.20 -8.25 -0.26
N ALA A 81 -5.22 -9.46 -0.80
CA ALA A 81 -5.90 -10.59 -0.19
C ALA A 81 -4.92 -11.74 -0.05
N GLY A 82 -4.88 -12.40 1.10
CA GLY A 82 -3.82 -13.35 1.40
C GLY A 82 -3.60 -13.43 2.90
N ALA A 83 -2.67 -14.28 3.32
CA ALA A 83 -2.06 -14.14 4.63
C ALA A 83 -0.75 -13.40 4.43
N ASP A 84 -0.76 -12.10 4.66
CA ASP A 84 0.30 -11.20 4.22
C ASP A 84 1.25 -10.83 5.37
N THR A 85 2.45 -10.37 5.03
CA THR A 85 3.41 -9.81 5.98
C THR A 85 3.88 -8.44 5.49
N VAL A 86 3.66 -7.40 6.28
CA VAL A 86 4.04 -6.03 5.92
C VAL A 86 4.87 -5.39 7.02
N ASP A 87 6.01 -4.82 6.66
CA ASP A 87 6.85 -3.97 7.51
C ASP A 87 6.99 -2.59 6.85
N GLY A 88 6.51 -1.54 7.50
CA GLY A 88 6.58 -0.15 7.02
C GLY A 88 8.02 0.37 6.98
N GLY A 89 8.84 -0.04 7.94
CA GLY A 89 10.22 0.43 8.07
C GLY A 89 10.33 1.69 8.91
N ALA A 90 10.84 2.77 8.36
CA ALA A 90 10.92 4.04 9.06
C ALA A 90 10.22 5.13 8.25
N GLY A 91 9.62 6.10 8.92
CA GLY A 91 8.76 7.08 8.27
C GLY A 91 7.35 6.97 8.80
N ASN A 92 6.47 7.86 8.38
CA ASN A 92 5.06 7.79 8.76
C ASN A 92 4.31 7.00 7.70
N ASP A 93 4.05 5.73 7.99
CA ASP A 93 3.55 4.79 7.00
C ASP A 93 2.03 4.65 7.06
N ALA A 94 1.43 4.34 5.90
CA ALA A 94 0.03 3.98 5.76
C ALA A 94 -0.05 2.55 5.20
N ILE A 95 -0.45 1.59 6.05
CA ILE A 95 -0.41 0.15 5.75
C ILE A 95 -1.83 -0.42 5.71
N ARG A 96 -2.18 -1.14 4.64
CA ARG A 96 -3.42 -1.92 4.52
C ARG A 96 -3.08 -3.40 4.32
N GLY A 97 -3.47 -4.26 5.27
CA GLY A 97 -3.39 -5.72 5.12
C GLY A 97 -4.35 -6.20 4.05
N GLY A 98 -5.64 -5.98 4.29
CA GLY A 98 -6.69 -6.29 3.33
C GLY A 98 -7.45 -7.53 3.76
N ALA A 99 -7.59 -8.55 2.92
CA ALA A 99 -8.38 -9.73 3.25
C ALA A 99 -7.51 -10.93 3.62
N GLY A 100 -7.56 -11.36 4.87
CA GLY A 100 -7.01 -12.63 5.35
C GLY A 100 -6.42 -12.51 6.76
N HIS A 101 -5.36 -13.26 7.05
CA HIS A 101 -4.71 -13.19 8.37
C HIS A 101 -3.32 -12.60 8.16
N ASP A 102 -3.23 -11.31 8.45
CA ASP A 102 -2.05 -10.52 8.14
C ASP A 102 -1.19 -10.27 9.38
N ASP A 103 0.12 -10.13 9.18
CA ASP A 103 1.09 -9.65 10.17
C ASP A 103 1.65 -8.30 9.72
N LEU A 104 1.26 -7.23 10.41
CA LEU A 104 1.50 -5.84 10.00
C LEU A 104 2.32 -5.11 11.06
N SER A 105 3.42 -4.49 10.65
CA SER A 105 4.31 -3.68 11.49
C SER A 105 4.52 -2.28 10.90
N GLY A 106 4.28 -1.24 11.69
CA GLY A 106 4.62 0.15 11.33
C GLY A 106 6.11 0.47 11.54
N ALA A 107 6.72 -0.15 12.55
CA ALA A 107 8.11 0.07 12.96
C ALA A 107 8.38 1.51 13.48
N ASP A 108 9.22 2.33 12.85
CA ASP A 108 9.60 3.64 13.42
C ASP A 108 8.82 4.79 12.76
N GLY A 109 7.93 5.49 13.48
CA GLY A 109 7.25 6.66 12.93
C GLY A 109 5.84 6.87 13.47
N PHE A 110 5.05 7.74 12.85
CA PHE A 110 3.62 7.86 13.18
C PHE A 110 2.80 7.11 12.13
N ASP A 111 2.40 5.89 12.45
CA ASP A 111 1.84 4.99 11.44
C ASP A 111 0.32 4.92 11.49
N LEU A 112 -0.29 4.70 10.33
CA LEU A 112 -1.69 4.33 10.15
C LEU A 112 -1.74 2.91 9.62
N ILE A 113 -2.28 1.97 10.39
CA ILE A 113 -2.34 0.56 10.00
C ILE A 113 -3.79 0.08 10.02
N GLU A 114 -4.27 -0.39 8.88
CA GLU A 114 -5.56 -1.03 8.69
C GLU A 114 -5.37 -2.53 8.43
N GLY A 115 -5.80 -3.36 9.37
CA GLY A 115 -5.77 -4.82 9.23
C GLY A 115 -6.67 -5.32 8.11
N GLY A 116 -7.85 -4.73 7.94
CA GLY A 116 -8.84 -5.24 7.01
C GLY A 116 -9.58 -6.48 7.53
N ALA A 117 -10.11 -7.31 6.63
CA ALA A 117 -10.93 -8.44 6.98
C ALA A 117 -10.10 -9.64 7.43
N GLY A 118 -10.34 -10.10 8.67
CA GLY A 118 -9.81 -11.36 9.20
C GLY A 118 -9.22 -11.19 10.59
N ASN A 119 -8.43 -12.16 11.03
CA ASN A 119 -7.77 -12.07 12.33
C ASN A 119 -6.36 -11.57 12.06
N ASN A 120 -6.05 -10.33 12.39
CA ASN A 120 -4.74 -9.74 12.07
C ASN A 120 -3.88 -9.58 13.31
N GLN A 121 -2.58 -9.70 13.13
CA GLN A 121 -1.57 -9.26 14.09
C GLN A 121 -1.06 -7.89 13.63
N ILE A 122 -1.18 -6.89 14.50
CA ILE A 122 -0.79 -5.52 14.19
C ILE A 122 0.11 -5.00 15.30
N ASP A 123 1.30 -4.53 14.92
CA ASP A 123 2.23 -3.82 15.78
C ASP A 123 2.48 -2.41 15.21
N GLY A 124 2.13 -1.37 15.97
CA GLY A 124 2.42 0.01 15.56
C GLY A 124 3.91 0.35 15.66
N GLY A 125 4.68 -0.37 16.48
CA GLY A 125 6.07 -0.04 16.72
C GLY A 125 6.26 1.21 17.58
N ALA A 126 7.24 2.03 17.20
CA ALA A 126 7.67 3.20 17.94
C ALA A 126 7.03 4.48 17.39
N GLY A 127 6.03 5.00 18.10
CA GLY A 127 5.44 6.27 17.77
C GLY A 127 4.07 6.48 18.37
N GLY A 128 3.28 7.35 17.72
CA GLY A 128 1.91 7.65 18.10
C GLY A 128 0.95 7.12 17.04
N ASP A 129 0.76 5.81 17.03
CA ASP A 129 0.17 5.12 15.89
C ASP A 129 -1.35 5.02 15.97
N LEU A 130 -1.99 4.91 14.80
CA LEU A 130 -3.42 4.64 14.65
C LEU A 130 -3.62 3.26 14.04
N LEU A 131 -4.11 2.32 14.86
CA LEU A 131 -4.36 0.94 14.46
C LEU A 131 -5.86 0.68 14.31
N ILE A 132 -6.26 0.23 13.13
CA ILE A 132 -7.63 -0.12 12.76
C ILE A 132 -7.64 -1.62 12.46
N GLY A 133 -8.39 -2.39 13.24
CA GLY A 133 -8.37 -3.86 13.12
C GLY A 133 -9.21 -4.42 11.97
N ASP A 134 -10.19 -3.65 11.49
CA ASP A 134 -11.17 -4.04 10.46
C ASP A 134 -10.98 -3.26 9.15
N ASP A 135 -11.80 -3.58 8.13
CA ASP A 135 -11.82 -2.86 6.85
C ASP A 135 -12.66 -1.58 7.00
N THR A 136 -11.97 -0.45 7.05
CA THR A 136 -12.57 0.87 6.95
C THR A 136 -12.11 1.50 5.63
N THR A 137 -13.01 1.50 4.65
CA THR A 137 -12.75 1.99 3.29
C THR A 137 -12.32 3.48 3.21
N LEU A 138 -12.28 4.20 4.34
CA LEU A 138 -12.16 5.66 4.40
C LEU A 138 -10.81 6.20 4.87
N ALA A 139 -9.95 5.40 5.53
CA ALA A 139 -8.75 5.97 6.15
C ALA A 139 -7.55 6.08 5.18
N ILE A 140 -7.34 5.06 4.33
CA ILE A 140 -6.07 4.92 3.60
C ILE A 140 -6.15 5.42 2.14
N LEU A 141 -7.33 5.41 1.49
CA LEU A 141 -7.47 5.86 0.10
C LEU A 141 -7.09 7.34 -0.08
N THR A 142 -7.30 8.16 0.94
CA THR A 142 -6.89 9.57 0.98
C THR A 142 -5.37 9.79 1.13
N MET A 143 -4.62 8.78 1.56
CA MET A 143 -3.18 8.86 1.82
C MET A 143 -2.32 8.11 0.79
N LEU A 144 -2.87 7.06 0.17
CA LEU A 144 -2.28 6.36 -0.98
C LEU A 144 -2.38 7.16 -2.30
N TYR A 145 -3.27 8.15 -2.36
CA TYR A 145 -3.49 9.02 -3.53
C TYR A 145 -3.64 10.50 -3.12
N PRO A 146 -2.62 11.10 -2.49
CA PRO A 146 -2.71 12.46 -1.92
C PRO A 146 -2.95 13.54 -2.99
N GLU A 147 -2.59 13.29 -4.25
CA GLU A 147 -2.87 14.19 -5.39
C GLU A 147 -4.32 14.11 -5.92
N TRP A 148 -5.12 13.14 -5.45
CA TRP A 148 -6.56 13.02 -5.72
C TRP A 148 -7.39 13.65 -4.59
N THR A 149 -6.91 14.73 -3.96
CA THR A 149 -7.60 15.46 -2.88
C THR A 149 -9.10 15.51 -3.11
N GLN A 150 -9.86 14.69 -2.38
CA GLN A 150 -11.28 14.91 -2.26
C GLN A 150 -11.48 16.17 -1.38
N PRO A 151 -12.38 17.07 -1.80
CA PRO A 151 -12.42 18.47 -1.37
C PRO A 151 -12.76 18.63 0.11
N ALA A 152 -12.60 19.86 0.60
CA ALA A 152 -12.57 20.38 1.98
C ALA A 152 -13.75 20.04 2.94
N ASN A 153 -14.39 18.90 2.82
CA ASN A 153 -15.61 18.55 3.55
C ASN A 153 -15.76 17.03 3.82
N ALA A 154 -14.66 16.29 3.92
CA ALA A 154 -14.69 14.93 4.47
C ALA A 154 -15.00 14.98 5.98
N GLN A 155 -16.28 14.80 6.32
CA GLN A 155 -16.72 14.54 7.69
C GLN A 155 -16.34 13.10 8.06
N VAL A 156 -15.54 12.96 9.10
CA VAL A 156 -15.31 11.70 9.82
C VAL A 156 -16.66 11.22 10.35
N LEU A 157 -17.11 10.07 9.86
CA LEU A 157 -18.29 9.37 10.40
C LEU A 157 -17.84 8.01 10.92
N LEU A 158 -17.79 7.91 12.26
CA LEU A 158 -17.80 6.64 12.98
C LEU A 158 -19.23 6.10 13.01
N ASP A 159 -19.34 4.77 12.95
CA ASP A 159 -20.50 3.94 13.29
C ASP A 159 -21.47 3.56 12.14
N THR A 160 -21.96 2.35 12.35
CA THR A 160 -22.48 1.29 11.51
C THR A 160 -23.79 1.56 10.76
N GLY A 161 -23.85 1.02 9.53
CA GLY A 161 -25.09 0.67 8.84
C GLY A 161 -25.84 1.83 8.21
N ASP A 162 -25.59 2.11 6.93
CA ASP A 162 -26.65 2.21 5.91
C ASP A 162 -26.03 2.51 4.53
N TYR A 163 -26.44 1.72 3.53
CA TYR A 163 -26.08 1.91 2.13
C TYR A 163 -26.67 3.22 1.58
N LEU A 164 -25.84 3.96 0.84
CA LEU A 164 -26.20 5.12 0.02
C LEU A 164 -27.41 4.88 -0.90
N PRO A 165 -28.15 5.94 -1.29
CA PRO A 165 -28.62 6.08 -2.65
C PRO A 165 -27.72 7.05 -3.45
N LEU A 166 -26.98 6.41 -4.36
CA LEU A 166 -26.50 6.78 -5.69
C LEU A 166 -26.91 8.16 -6.28
N TRP A 167 -25.88 8.97 -6.56
CA TRP A 167 -25.48 9.48 -7.90
C TRP A 167 -26.47 10.18 -8.86
N GLU A 168 -27.36 11.06 -8.40
CA GLU A 168 -27.85 12.13 -9.28
C GLU A 168 -27.68 13.50 -8.59
N ASP A 169 -27.22 14.49 -9.36
CA ASP A 169 -27.08 15.94 -9.04
C ASP A 169 -25.74 16.53 -8.58
N ILE A 170 -24.61 16.15 -9.20
CA ILE A 170 -23.45 17.07 -9.33
C ILE A 170 -22.87 17.00 -10.75
N GLN A 171 -23.67 17.34 -11.76
CA GLN A 171 -23.21 17.52 -13.14
C GLN A 171 -23.58 18.89 -13.74
N ASP A 172 -24.04 19.87 -12.94
CA ASP A 172 -24.56 21.13 -13.51
C ASP A 172 -24.02 22.44 -12.92
N ASP A 173 -22.81 22.43 -12.34
CA ASP A 173 -22.10 23.71 -12.12
C ASP A 173 -20.59 23.52 -12.05
N ILE A 174 -19.93 23.69 -13.21
CA ILE A 174 -18.90 24.72 -13.46
C ILE A 174 -18.46 24.53 -14.93
N GLY A 175 -19.22 25.15 -15.82
CA GLY A 175 -18.73 25.64 -17.09
C GLY A 175 -18.50 27.14 -16.95
N ILE A 176 -17.27 27.60 -17.15
CA ILE A 176 -16.98 29.02 -17.36
C ILE A 176 -17.52 29.41 -18.74
N VAL A 177 -18.74 29.97 -18.78
CA VAL A 177 -19.21 31.29 -19.27
C VAL A 177 -20.74 31.31 -19.14
#